data_AF-A0A0C3PA42-F1
#
_entry.id   AF-A0A0C3PA42-F1
#
_cell.length_a   1.000
_cell.length_b   1.000
_cell.length_c   1.000
_cell.angle_alpha   90.00
_cell.angle_beta   90.00
_cell.angle_gamma   90.00
#
_symmetry.space_group_name_H-M   'P 1'
#
loop_
_entity.id
_entity.type
_entity.pdbx_description
1 polymer ?
#
loop_
_entity_poly.entity_id
_entity_poly.type
_entity_poly.pdbx_seq_one_letter_code
_entity_poly.pdbx_strand_id
1 'polypeptide(L)'
;LITAHSHLLCTGLYLADENLSDKVHWVVHGHGHMLALLPQYMPIISDNVKRADSSAAPHMLACLAAIVHVDSKDFWLSADGGYQGPNHICKEIVDVKPSCAIGMLNDDFSSVITNLCALQDHCVMSGYSPGKSFFSADAFGNPCFKMCHTFLEPLEGMLSSDDNSKDSSGDGNVVHHWCIMTMLTYWQGDNSLFSFENWPLTKEKNQVELLALKSTHQLVPLAAMDVSGHQISPYAYRRCLQDAIIEVHFTFSHWGIA
;
A
#
# COMPACT_ATOMS: atom_id res chain seq x y z
N LEU A 1 -0.24 -6.17 22.01
CA LEU A 1 0.98 -5.42 21.62
C LEU A 1 2.24 -6.28 21.70
N ILE A 2 2.65 -6.76 22.88
CA ILE A 2 3.88 -7.56 23.06
C ILE A 2 3.92 -8.81 22.15
N THR A 3 2.81 -9.55 22.06
CA THR A 3 2.71 -10.72 21.18
C THR A 3 2.85 -10.35 19.70
N ALA A 4 2.20 -9.25 19.27
CA ALA A 4 2.28 -8.75 17.90
C ALA A 4 3.72 -8.31 17.57
N HIS A 5 4.34 -7.54 18.46
CA HIS A 5 5.74 -7.11 18.32
C HIS A 5 6.70 -8.31 18.16
N SER A 6 6.57 -9.32 19.02
CA SER A 6 7.42 -10.53 18.95
C SER A 6 7.18 -11.30 17.64
N HIS A 7 5.92 -11.43 17.22
CA HIS A 7 5.56 -12.06 15.95
C HIS A 7 6.14 -11.31 14.74
N LEU A 8 6.03 -9.98 14.74
CA LEU A 8 6.56 -9.13 13.67
C LEU A 8 8.08 -9.20 13.58
N LEU A 9 8.80 -9.21 14.70
CA LEU A 9 10.25 -9.44 14.67
C LEU A 9 10.62 -10.79 14.02
N CYS A 10 9.81 -11.83 14.22
CA CYS A 10 10.02 -13.12 13.59
C CYS A 10 9.78 -13.12 12.07
N THR A 11 9.00 -12.18 11.52
CA THR A 11 8.82 -12.06 10.06
C THR A 11 10.08 -11.53 9.38
N GLY A 12 10.91 -10.81 10.12
CA GLY A 12 12.12 -10.19 9.62
C GLY A 12 11.89 -9.00 8.68
N LEU A 13 10.63 -8.55 8.53
CA LEU A 13 10.24 -7.38 7.74
C LEU A 13 9.54 -6.32 8.60
N TYR A 14 9.72 -6.40 9.92
CA TYR A 14 9.26 -5.38 10.84
C TYR A 14 10.10 -4.11 10.68
N LEU A 15 9.46 -2.95 10.61
CA LEU A 15 10.14 -1.67 10.46
C LEU A 15 11.07 -1.34 11.64
N ALA A 16 10.85 -1.91 12.82
CA ALA A 16 11.75 -1.72 13.97
C ALA A 16 12.89 -2.77 14.04
N ASP A 17 12.97 -3.73 13.11
CA ASP A 17 14.07 -4.69 13.05
C ASP A 17 15.35 -3.99 12.58
N GLU A 18 16.37 -3.98 13.43
CA GLU A 18 17.68 -3.36 13.15
C GLU A 18 18.37 -3.97 11.91
N ASN A 19 18.01 -5.19 11.51
CA ASN A 19 18.58 -5.88 10.36
C ASN A 19 17.71 -5.74 9.09
N LEU A 20 16.70 -4.87 9.09
CA LEU A 20 15.80 -4.71 7.96
C LEU A 20 16.54 -4.31 6.68
N SER A 21 17.48 -3.36 6.78
CA SER A 21 18.24 -2.85 5.62
C SER A 21 19.03 -3.93 4.89
N ASP A 22 19.45 -4.97 5.60
CA ASP A 22 20.26 -6.06 5.05
C ASP A 22 19.43 -7.06 4.22
N LYS A 23 18.10 -6.91 4.22
CA LYS A 23 17.14 -7.83 3.60
C LYS A 23 16.44 -7.25 2.39
N VAL A 24 16.51 -5.93 2.20
CA VAL A 24 15.73 -5.21 1.19
C VAL A 24 16.61 -4.35 0.29
N HIS A 25 16.13 -4.08 -0.92
CA HIS A 25 16.78 -3.17 -1.85
C HIS A 25 15.73 -2.49 -2.74
N TRP A 26 16.08 -1.33 -3.29
CA TRP A 26 15.24 -0.63 -4.25
C TRP A 26 15.40 -1.22 -5.64
N VAL A 27 14.28 -1.42 -6.33
CA VAL A 27 14.22 -1.86 -7.72
C VAL A 27 13.40 -0.86 -8.53
N VAL A 28 13.83 -0.61 -9.77
CA VAL A 28 13.08 0.25 -10.70
C VAL A 28 11.77 -0.45 -11.06
N HIS A 29 10.65 0.27 -10.97
CA HIS A 29 9.34 -0.23 -11.34
C HIS A 29 8.53 0.88 -12.02
N GLY A 30 8.35 0.76 -13.34
CA GLY A 30 7.75 1.82 -14.16
C GLY A 30 8.53 3.13 -14.06
N HIS A 31 7.86 4.22 -13.66
CA HIS A 31 8.47 5.54 -13.43
C HIS A 31 8.94 5.76 -11.99
N GLY A 32 8.87 4.73 -11.15
CA GLY A 32 9.23 4.81 -9.74
C GLY A 32 10.22 3.72 -9.33
N HIS A 33 10.40 3.61 -8.03
CA HIS A 33 11.12 2.53 -7.39
C HIS A 33 10.21 1.87 -6.37
N MET A 34 10.36 0.56 -6.21
CA MET A 34 9.70 -0.19 -5.16
C MET A 34 10.74 -0.92 -4.32
N LEU A 35 10.42 -1.13 -3.06
CA LEU A 35 11.26 -1.89 -2.16
C LEU A 35 11.00 -3.39 -2.36
N ALA A 36 12.06 -4.16 -2.61
CA ALA A 36 12.02 -5.58 -2.85
C ALA A 36 12.95 -6.35 -1.91
N LEU A 37 12.64 -7.62 -1.67
CA LEU A 37 13.49 -8.55 -0.94
C LEU A 37 14.74 -8.87 -1.75
N LEU A 38 15.89 -8.90 -1.09
CA LEU A 38 17.12 -9.42 -1.67
C LEU A 38 16.96 -10.92 -1.97
N PRO A 39 17.55 -11.43 -3.07
CA PRO A 39 17.34 -12.81 -3.54
C PRO A 39 17.57 -13.89 -2.49
N GLN A 40 18.55 -13.71 -1.59
CA GLN A 40 18.87 -14.69 -0.55
C GLN A 40 17.81 -14.80 0.57
N TYR A 41 16.89 -13.82 0.67
CA TYR A 41 15.78 -13.84 1.62
C TYR A 41 14.44 -14.16 0.96
N MET A 42 14.43 -14.44 -0.35
CA MET A 42 13.23 -14.90 -1.02
C MET A 42 12.88 -16.33 -0.54
N PRO A 43 11.60 -16.63 -0.27
CA PRO A 43 11.19 -17.99 0.03
C PRO A 43 11.48 -18.89 -1.17
N ILE A 44 11.96 -20.11 -0.90
CA ILE A 44 12.20 -21.12 -1.94
C ILE A 44 10.84 -21.58 -2.46
N ILE A 45 10.41 -21.04 -3.60
CA ILE A 45 9.21 -21.51 -4.29
C ILE A 45 9.59 -22.82 -4.99
N SER A 46 8.94 -23.93 -4.61
CA SER A 46 9.14 -25.22 -5.27
C SER A 46 8.80 -25.10 -6.76
N ASP A 47 9.80 -25.34 -7.61
CA ASP A 47 9.75 -25.25 -9.07
C ASP A 47 8.60 -26.06 -9.69
N ASN A 48 7.55 -25.37 -10.13
CA ASN A 48 6.65 -25.87 -11.18
C ASN A 48 6.29 -24.80 -12.23
N VAL A 49 6.90 -23.61 -12.15
CA VAL A 49 6.74 -22.57 -13.18
C VAL A 49 7.95 -22.63 -14.08
N LYS A 50 7.76 -23.18 -15.29
CA LYS A 50 8.77 -23.16 -16.35
C LYS A 50 9.27 -21.72 -16.53
N ARG A 51 10.58 -21.51 -16.32
CA ARG A 51 11.27 -20.26 -16.64
C ARG A 51 10.89 -19.84 -18.06
N ALA A 52 10.16 -18.74 -18.17
CA ALA A 52 10.14 -17.96 -19.39
C ALA A 52 11.51 -17.28 -19.53
N ASP A 53 12.06 -17.29 -20.75
CA ASP A 53 13.38 -16.77 -21.09
C ASP A 53 13.43 -15.22 -21.09
N SER A 54 12.96 -14.55 -20.03
CA SER A 54 13.25 -13.14 -19.79
C SER A 54 14.37 -13.00 -18.75
N SER A 55 15.37 -12.17 -19.06
CA SER A 55 16.63 -12.06 -18.29
C SER A 55 16.50 -11.28 -16.98
N ALA A 56 15.29 -10.98 -16.52
CA ALA A 56 15.02 -10.32 -15.26
C ALA A 56 14.30 -11.31 -14.34
N ALA A 57 15.01 -11.83 -13.35
CA ALA A 57 14.35 -12.61 -12.31
C ALA A 57 13.28 -11.73 -11.64
N PRO A 58 12.04 -12.22 -11.46
CA PRO A 58 10.97 -11.44 -10.85
C PRO A 58 11.40 -10.97 -9.45
N HIS A 59 11.42 -9.65 -9.24
CA HIS A 59 11.71 -9.07 -7.92
C HIS A 59 10.50 -9.27 -7.01
N MET A 60 10.71 -9.90 -5.84
CA MET A 60 9.68 -10.03 -4.81
C MET A 60 9.58 -8.75 -3.99
N LEU A 61 8.46 -8.04 -4.06
CA LEU A 61 8.24 -6.84 -3.27
C LEU A 61 8.30 -7.15 -1.77
N ALA A 62 8.94 -6.27 -1.01
CA ALA A 62 9.01 -6.36 0.44
C ALA A 62 7.70 -5.87 1.05
N CYS A 63 6.98 -6.76 1.73
CA CYS A 63 5.83 -6.41 2.56
C CYS A 63 6.34 -6.05 3.95
N LEU A 64 6.50 -4.76 4.21
CA LEU A 64 6.94 -4.26 5.50
C LEU A 64 5.78 -4.27 6.48
N ALA A 65 6.10 -4.45 7.75
CA ALA A 65 5.13 -4.38 8.83
C ALA A 65 5.53 -3.34 9.89
N ALA A 66 4.55 -2.71 10.51
CA ALA A 66 4.76 -1.80 11.63
C ALA A 66 3.59 -1.82 12.63
N ILE A 67 3.86 -1.50 13.89
CA ILE A 67 2.83 -1.15 14.86
C ILE A 67 2.77 0.36 14.93
N VAL A 68 1.62 0.93 14.57
CA VAL A 68 1.48 2.36 14.34
C VAL A 68 0.23 2.90 15.03
N HIS A 69 0.27 4.18 15.41
CA HIS A 69 -0.88 4.93 15.85
C HIS A 69 -1.43 5.74 14.67
N VAL A 70 -2.71 5.59 14.37
CA VAL A 70 -3.36 6.32 13.29
C VAL A 70 -3.78 7.71 13.77
N ASP A 71 -3.32 8.75 13.09
CA ASP A 71 -3.68 10.14 13.42
C ASP A 71 -5.18 10.37 13.18
N SER A 72 -5.87 10.96 14.15
CA SER A 72 -7.29 11.26 14.04
C SER A 72 -7.64 12.52 13.24
N LYS A 73 -6.69 13.44 13.07
CA LYS A 73 -6.83 14.72 12.34
C LYS A 73 -6.50 14.59 10.86
N ASP A 74 -5.51 13.78 10.49
CA ASP A 74 -5.18 13.49 9.09
C ASP A 74 -5.61 12.07 8.70
N PHE A 75 -6.93 11.85 8.73
CA PHE A 75 -7.56 10.56 8.45
C PHE A 75 -8.57 10.62 7.31
N TRP A 76 -8.22 9.92 6.23
CA TRP A 76 -9.00 9.75 5.00
C TRP A 76 -9.07 8.28 4.56
N LEU A 77 -8.73 7.31 5.42
CA LEU A 77 -8.98 5.88 5.18
C LEU A 77 -10.46 5.52 5.44
N SER A 78 -11.39 6.22 4.79
CA SER A 78 -12.80 5.82 4.68
C SER A 78 -13.03 5.02 3.41
N ALA A 79 -14.21 4.40 3.27
CA ALA A 79 -14.56 3.58 2.12
C ALA A 79 -14.36 4.30 0.76
N ASP A 80 -14.62 5.59 0.70
CA ASP A 80 -14.54 6.41 -0.52
C ASP A 80 -13.49 7.53 -0.40
N GLY A 81 -12.56 7.43 0.55
CA GLY A 81 -11.55 8.47 0.82
C GLY A 81 -12.10 9.86 1.17
N GLY A 82 -13.38 9.99 1.47
CA GLY A 82 -14.05 11.27 1.73
C GLY A 82 -14.42 12.04 0.46
N TYR A 83 -14.50 11.38 -0.69
CA TYR A 83 -14.82 11.99 -1.97
C TYR A 83 -16.16 12.76 -1.94
N GLN A 84 -16.12 14.06 -2.22
CA GLN A 84 -17.30 14.95 -2.22
C GLN A 84 -17.87 15.23 -3.63
N GLY A 85 -17.29 14.58 -4.65
CA GLY A 85 -17.45 14.92 -6.06
C GLY A 85 -16.25 15.70 -6.62
N PRO A 86 -16.28 15.99 -7.93
CA PRO A 86 -15.15 16.62 -8.63
C PRO A 86 -14.76 17.97 -8.02
N ASN A 87 -13.47 18.17 -7.82
CA ASN A 87 -12.87 19.43 -7.37
C ASN A 87 -11.47 19.64 -7.96
N HIS A 88 -10.77 20.70 -7.54
CA HIS A 88 -9.45 21.05 -8.09
C HIS A 88 -8.32 20.08 -7.71
N ILE A 89 -8.52 19.23 -6.69
CA ILE A 89 -7.55 18.24 -6.21
C ILE A 89 -7.89 16.85 -6.76
N CYS A 90 -9.14 16.43 -6.66
CA CYS A 90 -9.62 15.11 -7.06
C CYS A 90 -10.77 15.31 -8.05
N LYS A 91 -10.51 15.00 -9.32
CA LYS A 91 -11.45 15.24 -10.41
C LYS A 91 -12.45 14.09 -10.49
N GLU A 92 -11.97 12.87 -10.36
CA GLU A 92 -12.78 11.66 -10.49
C GLU A 92 -12.60 10.74 -9.29
N ILE A 93 -13.59 9.90 -9.00
CA ILE A 93 -13.54 8.95 -7.88
C ILE A 93 -12.39 7.94 -8.02
N VAL A 94 -11.94 7.66 -9.25
CA VAL A 94 -10.76 6.82 -9.52
C VAL A 94 -9.45 7.47 -9.07
N ASP A 95 -9.40 8.80 -8.98
CA ASP A 95 -8.22 9.54 -8.51
C ASP A 95 -8.10 9.53 -6.97
N VAL A 96 -9.13 9.05 -6.27
CA VAL A 96 -9.19 9.07 -4.81
C VAL A 96 -8.13 8.12 -4.26
N LYS A 97 -7.32 8.65 -3.34
CA LYS A 97 -6.30 7.91 -2.60
C LYS A 97 -6.65 7.97 -1.12
N PRO A 98 -7.47 7.04 -0.59
CA PRO A 98 -7.71 6.95 0.84
C PRO A 98 -6.37 6.87 1.55
N SER A 99 -6.19 7.68 2.59
CA SER A 99 -4.89 7.84 3.22
C SER A 99 -5.01 8.24 4.68
N CYS A 100 -3.97 8.01 5.47
CA CYS A 100 -3.88 8.55 6.82
C CYS A 100 -2.44 8.90 7.16
N ALA A 101 -2.26 9.86 8.07
CA ALA A 101 -0.99 9.99 8.76
C ALA A 101 -0.90 8.96 9.88
N ILE A 102 0.29 8.40 10.06
CA ILE A 102 0.60 7.45 11.12
C ILE A 102 1.82 7.91 11.90
N GLY A 103 1.69 7.89 13.22
CA GLY A 103 2.74 8.15 14.19
C GLY A 103 3.21 6.85 14.85
N MET A 104 4.47 6.80 15.30
CA MET A 104 5.01 5.58 15.92
C MET A 104 4.79 5.57 17.43
N LEU A 105 4.69 4.38 18.01
CA LEU A 105 4.67 4.19 19.45
C LEU A 105 6.09 4.34 20.02
N ASN A 106 6.20 4.89 21.22
CA ASN A 106 7.46 5.32 21.82
C ASN A 106 8.56 4.26 21.86
N ASP A 107 8.23 2.98 22.07
CA ASP A 107 9.23 1.92 22.24
C ASP A 107 9.95 1.55 20.93
N ASP A 108 9.24 1.60 19.79
CA ASP A 108 9.77 1.24 18.47
C ASP A 108 10.21 2.47 17.65
N PHE A 109 9.81 3.66 18.10
CA PHE A 109 9.93 4.91 17.36
C PHE A 109 11.36 5.13 16.84
N SER A 110 12.38 4.99 17.68
CA SER A 110 13.76 5.26 17.26
C SER A 110 14.22 4.34 16.13
N SER A 111 14.00 3.04 16.27
CA SER A 111 14.42 2.04 15.28
C SER A 111 13.65 2.20 13.96
N VAL A 112 12.34 2.46 14.04
CA VAL A 112 11.53 2.70 12.84
C VAL A 112 12.00 3.94 12.09
N ILE A 113 12.22 5.07 12.78
CA ILE A 113 12.69 6.31 12.15
C ILE A 113 14.09 6.10 11.55
N THR A 114 15.01 5.45 12.27
CA THR A 114 16.35 5.14 11.76
C THR A 114 16.28 4.29 10.48
N ASN A 115 15.48 3.23 10.48
CA ASN A 115 15.33 2.36 9.31
C ASN A 115 14.67 3.08 8.15
N LEU A 116 13.61 3.85 8.39
CA LEU A 116 12.98 4.66 7.37
C LEU A 116 13.96 5.66 6.75
N CYS A 117 14.75 6.38 7.56
CA CYS A 117 15.81 7.26 7.06
C CYS A 117 16.82 6.48 6.20
N ALA A 118 17.30 5.33 6.67
CA ALA A 118 18.23 4.50 5.91
C ALA A 118 17.64 4.03 4.58
N LEU A 119 16.37 3.62 4.55
CA LEU A 119 15.68 3.25 3.31
C LEU A 119 15.57 4.45 2.37
N GLN A 120 15.30 5.65 2.88
CA GLN A 120 15.27 6.88 2.09
C GLN A 120 16.64 7.16 1.46
N ASP A 121 17.70 7.10 2.26
CA ASP A 121 19.06 7.44 1.84
C ASP A 121 19.60 6.46 0.80
N HIS A 122 19.17 5.20 0.86
CA HIS A 122 19.50 4.18 -0.15
C HIS A 122 18.64 4.26 -1.43
N CYS A 123 17.61 5.11 -1.47
CA CYS A 123 16.80 5.29 -2.67
C CYS A 123 17.57 6.11 -3.71
N VAL A 124 18.39 5.45 -4.52
CA VAL A 124 19.18 6.10 -5.58
C VAL A 124 18.31 6.35 -6.80
N MET A 125 17.72 7.55 -6.92
CA MET A 125 17.16 8.01 -8.19
C MET A 125 18.17 8.89 -8.92
N SER A 126 18.92 8.28 -9.85
CA SER A 126 19.85 9.01 -10.70
C SER A 126 19.12 10.15 -11.45
N GLY A 127 19.62 11.38 -11.31
CA GLY A 127 19.08 12.56 -11.99
C GLY A 127 18.09 13.41 -11.18
N TYR A 128 17.73 12.99 -9.97
CA TYR A 128 16.89 13.78 -9.07
C TYR A 128 17.73 14.43 -7.95
N SER A 129 17.39 15.67 -7.58
CA SER A 129 17.96 16.28 -6.38
C SER A 129 17.36 15.63 -5.12
N PRO A 130 18.08 15.65 -3.99
CA PRO A 130 17.49 15.27 -2.71
C PRO A 130 16.20 16.07 -2.45
N GLY A 131 15.07 15.38 -2.41
CA GLY A 131 13.74 15.97 -2.27
C GLY A 131 13.28 16.10 -0.81
N LYS A 132 12.02 16.53 -0.63
CA LYS A 132 11.36 16.46 0.68
C LYS A 132 11.20 14.99 1.08
N SER A 133 11.55 14.69 2.33
CA SER A 133 11.34 13.38 2.94
C SER A 133 9.86 12.97 2.95
N PHE A 134 9.58 11.67 3.06
CA PHE A 134 8.23 11.17 3.35
C PHE A 134 7.76 11.45 4.79
N PHE A 135 8.62 12.02 5.64
CA PHE A 135 8.24 12.49 6.97
C PHE A 135 7.49 13.83 6.90
N SER A 136 6.32 13.86 7.55
CA SER A 136 5.64 15.06 8.03
C SER A 136 5.78 15.15 9.55
N ALA A 137 5.27 16.23 10.14
CA ALA A 137 5.18 16.36 11.59
C ALA A 137 3.71 16.42 12.03
N ASP A 138 3.39 15.75 13.13
CA ASP A 138 2.08 15.85 13.78
C ASP A 138 1.90 17.22 14.46
N ALA A 139 0.75 17.41 15.12
CA ALA A 139 0.45 18.65 15.84
C ALA A 139 1.41 18.97 17.00
N PHE A 140 2.22 18.01 17.44
CA PHE A 140 3.19 18.12 18.53
C PHE A 140 4.63 18.16 18.01
N GLY A 141 4.84 18.10 16.69
CA GLY A 141 6.17 18.11 16.07
C GLY A 141 6.81 16.72 15.97
N ASN A 142 6.11 15.64 16.32
CA ASN A 142 6.64 14.29 16.16
C ASN A 142 6.59 13.89 14.68
N PRO A 143 7.62 13.22 14.15
CA PRO A 143 7.59 12.74 12.79
C PRO A 143 6.47 11.71 12.61
N CYS A 144 5.71 11.90 11.56
CA CYS A 144 4.70 10.98 11.06
C CYS A 144 4.96 10.73 9.58
N PHE A 145 4.41 9.65 9.05
CA PHE A 145 4.42 9.42 7.60
C PHE A 145 3.01 9.11 7.12
N LYS A 146 2.79 9.36 5.84
CA LYS A 146 1.48 9.17 5.21
C LYS A 146 1.41 7.81 4.55
N MET A 147 0.42 7.02 4.94
CA MET A 147 0.06 5.79 4.24
C MET A 147 -1.10 6.05 3.29
N CYS A 148 -1.04 5.47 2.10
CA CYS A 148 -2.08 5.54 1.08
C CYS A 148 -2.52 4.12 0.72
N HIS A 149 -3.82 3.97 0.46
CA HIS A 149 -4.43 2.74 -0.04
C HIS A 149 -4.88 2.95 -1.49
N THR A 150 -4.67 1.95 -2.34
CA THR A 150 -5.22 1.94 -3.70
C THR A 150 -6.64 1.41 -3.62
N PHE A 151 -7.62 2.28 -3.80
CA PHE A 151 -9.05 1.93 -3.68
C PHE A 151 -9.61 1.24 -4.94
N LEU A 152 -9.15 1.67 -6.11
CA LEU A 152 -9.59 1.18 -7.42
C LEU A 152 -8.36 0.81 -8.24
N GLU A 153 -8.40 -0.37 -8.85
CA GLU A 153 -7.37 -0.83 -9.78
C GLU A 153 -8.00 -1.08 -11.16
N PRO A 154 -7.33 -0.72 -12.26
CA PRO A 154 -7.80 -1.08 -13.59
C PRO A 154 -7.85 -2.61 -13.78
N LEU A 155 -8.85 -3.11 -14.49
CA LEU A 155 -8.89 -4.52 -14.89
C LEU A 155 -7.77 -4.81 -15.91
N GLU A 156 -7.00 -5.86 -15.67
CA GLU A 156 -5.94 -6.29 -16.59
C GLU A 156 -6.50 -6.54 -18.00
N GLY A 157 -5.93 -5.86 -19.01
CA GLY A 157 -6.30 -6.02 -20.43
C GLY A 157 -7.15 -4.88 -21.04
N MET A 158 -7.58 -3.90 -20.24
CA MET A 158 -8.38 -2.74 -20.71
C MET A 158 -7.58 -1.44 -20.92
N LEU A 159 -6.24 -1.49 -20.86
CA LEU A 159 -5.39 -0.36 -21.26
C LEU A 159 -5.51 -0.17 -22.78
N SER A 160 -6.52 0.58 -23.21
CA SER A 160 -6.73 0.97 -24.60
C SER A 160 -5.52 1.76 -25.09
N SER A 161 -4.95 1.29 -26.18
CA SER A 161 -3.82 1.86 -26.92
C SER A 161 -4.16 3.21 -27.56
N ASP A 162 -4.43 4.23 -26.77
CA ASP A 162 -4.59 5.61 -27.24
C ASP A 162 -3.71 6.59 -26.45
N ASP A 163 -2.48 6.16 -26.18
CA ASP A 163 -1.39 7.11 -25.96
C ASP A 163 -0.30 6.82 -26.98
N ASN A 164 0.03 7.85 -27.75
CA ASN A 164 1.04 7.81 -28.80
C ASN A 164 2.46 7.87 -28.21
N SER A 165 2.68 7.16 -27.11
CA SER A 165 3.98 6.91 -26.50
C SER A 165 4.37 5.47 -26.81
N LYS A 166 5.34 5.31 -27.70
CA LYS A 166 6.13 4.07 -27.78
C LYS A 166 6.76 3.88 -26.42
N ASP A 167 6.32 2.87 -25.68
CA ASP A 167 7.14 1.94 -24.90
C ASP A 167 6.23 1.01 -24.09
N SER A 168 5.62 0.06 -24.80
CA SER A 168 5.05 -1.13 -24.18
C SER A 168 6.18 -2.12 -23.95
N SER A 169 6.48 -2.42 -22.69
CA SER A 169 7.23 -3.60 -22.29
C SER A 169 6.53 -4.16 -21.06
N GLY A 170 5.60 -5.09 -21.31
CA GLY A 170 4.98 -5.89 -20.27
C GLY A 170 6.00 -6.87 -19.71
N ASP A 171 6.33 -6.76 -18.42
CA ASP A 171 6.93 -7.86 -17.66
C ASP A 171 6.83 -7.66 -16.12
N GLY A 172 5.69 -7.14 -15.62
CA GLY A 172 5.55 -6.72 -14.21
C GLY A 172 4.49 -7.42 -13.35
N ASN A 173 3.49 -8.09 -13.94
CA ASN A 173 2.27 -8.48 -13.21
C ASN A 173 2.43 -9.70 -12.29
N VAL A 174 3.48 -10.51 -12.44
CA VAL A 174 3.54 -11.82 -11.77
C VAL A 174 3.84 -11.72 -10.27
N VAL A 175 4.45 -10.61 -9.78
CA VAL A 175 4.95 -10.53 -8.39
C VAL A 175 4.16 -9.62 -7.47
N HIS A 176 3.47 -8.60 -8.01
CA HIS A 176 2.37 -7.93 -7.30
C HIS A 176 1.32 -8.96 -6.86
N HIS A 177 1.11 -9.96 -7.72
CA HIS A 177 0.16 -11.03 -7.52
C HIS A 177 0.46 -11.92 -6.31
N TRP A 178 1.71 -12.20 -5.89
CA TRP A 178 1.91 -13.16 -4.76
C TRP A 178 1.57 -12.57 -3.39
N CYS A 179 2.05 -11.35 -3.08
CA CYS A 179 1.76 -10.71 -1.78
C CYS A 179 0.28 -10.38 -1.67
N ILE A 180 -0.31 -9.90 -2.77
CA ILE A 180 -1.74 -9.64 -2.88
C ILE A 180 -2.55 -10.94 -2.90
N MET A 181 -2.11 -12.02 -3.56
CA MET A 181 -2.82 -13.31 -3.54
C MET A 181 -2.79 -13.95 -2.16
N THR A 182 -1.69 -13.88 -1.43
CA THR A 182 -1.63 -14.45 -0.08
C THR A 182 -2.56 -13.67 0.87
N MET A 183 -2.66 -12.34 0.71
CA MET A 183 -3.66 -11.53 1.39
C MET A 183 -5.08 -11.89 0.91
N LEU A 184 -5.39 -11.76 -0.38
CA LEU A 184 -6.71 -11.92 -1.01
C LEU A 184 -7.30 -13.34 -0.95
N THR A 185 -6.49 -14.40 -0.91
CA THR A 185 -7.01 -15.78 -0.72
C THR A 185 -7.69 -15.96 0.64
N TYR A 186 -7.38 -15.11 1.62
CA TYR A 186 -8.08 -15.04 2.91
C TYR A 186 -9.43 -14.27 2.85
N TRP A 187 -9.75 -13.60 1.73
CA TRP A 187 -10.93 -12.72 1.56
C TRP A 187 -12.12 -13.39 0.86
N GLN A 188 -12.16 -14.73 0.80
CA GLN A 188 -13.28 -15.48 0.19
C GLN A 188 -14.48 -15.63 1.14
N GLY A 189 -14.93 -14.52 1.74
CA GLY A 189 -16.25 -14.40 2.36
C GLY A 189 -17.31 -13.94 1.35
N ASP A 190 -18.60 -14.04 1.71
CA ASP A 190 -19.73 -13.60 0.88
C ASP A 190 -19.53 -12.16 0.36
N ASN A 191 -19.17 -12.06 -0.92
CA ASN A 191 -18.55 -10.89 -1.54
C ASN A 191 -19.57 -9.78 -1.90
N SER A 192 -20.84 -9.94 -1.51
CA SER A 192 -21.90 -8.99 -1.81
C SER A 192 -21.69 -7.63 -1.12
N LEU A 193 -21.04 -7.60 0.04
CA LEU A 193 -20.74 -6.36 0.77
C LEU A 193 -19.62 -5.52 0.15
N PHE A 194 -18.77 -6.12 -0.70
CA PHE A 194 -17.61 -5.48 -1.32
C PHE A 194 -17.79 -5.32 -2.82
N SER A 195 -19.04 -5.05 -3.24
CA SER A 195 -19.40 -4.80 -4.65
C SER A 195 -19.61 -3.31 -4.92
N PHE A 196 -19.54 -2.92 -6.19
CA PHE A 196 -19.80 -1.54 -6.63
C PHE A 196 -21.19 -1.04 -6.23
N GLU A 197 -22.21 -1.91 -6.21
CA GLU A 197 -23.59 -1.57 -5.86
C GLU A 197 -23.76 -1.26 -4.37
N ASN A 198 -23.02 -1.97 -3.52
CA ASN A 198 -23.16 -1.92 -2.07
C ASN A 198 -22.03 -1.14 -1.39
N TRP A 199 -21.10 -0.59 -2.16
CA TRP A 199 -19.97 0.14 -1.61
C TRP A 199 -20.43 1.41 -0.88
N PRO A 200 -19.98 1.66 0.37
CA PRO A 200 -20.37 2.87 1.07
C PRO A 200 -19.78 4.11 0.42
N LEU A 201 -20.63 5.10 0.21
CA LEU A 201 -20.24 6.43 -0.24
C LEU A 201 -20.69 7.48 0.77
N THR A 202 -19.88 8.50 0.97
CA THR A 202 -20.20 9.67 1.80
C THR A 202 -21.35 10.48 1.20
N LYS A 203 -21.49 10.45 -0.14
CA LYS A 203 -22.54 11.13 -0.88
C LYS A 203 -23.15 10.17 -1.91
N GLU A 204 -24.46 9.95 -1.79
CA GLU A 204 -25.23 9.09 -2.69
C GLU A 204 -25.13 9.51 -4.17
N LYS A 205 -25.02 10.82 -4.46
CA LYS A 205 -24.85 11.33 -5.82
C LYS A 205 -23.62 10.76 -6.56
N ASN A 206 -22.60 10.29 -5.83
CA ASN A 206 -21.37 9.74 -6.40
C ASN A 206 -21.54 8.27 -6.84
N GLN A 207 -22.68 7.64 -6.52
CA GLN A 207 -22.94 6.23 -6.85
C GLN A 207 -22.94 5.97 -8.36
N VAL A 208 -23.46 6.91 -9.15
CA VAL A 208 -23.48 6.81 -10.62
C VAL A 208 -22.05 6.75 -11.18
N GLU A 209 -21.16 7.59 -10.65
CA GLU A 209 -19.76 7.64 -11.06
C GLU A 209 -19.02 6.35 -10.68
N LEU A 210 -19.23 5.86 -9.45
CA LEU A 210 -18.64 4.60 -9.00
C LEU A 210 -19.12 3.42 -9.88
N LEU A 211 -20.42 3.32 -10.13
CA LEU A 211 -21.00 2.24 -10.95
C LEU A 211 -20.50 2.27 -12.41
N ALA A 212 -20.19 3.45 -12.94
CA ALA A 212 -19.64 3.57 -14.29
C ALA A 212 -18.25 2.92 -14.43
N LEU A 213 -17.51 2.75 -13.33
CA LEU A 213 -16.18 2.13 -13.33
C LEU A 213 -16.22 0.61 -13.26
N LYS A 214 -17.39 -0.01 -13.02
CA LYS A 214 -17.52 -1.46 -12.82
C LYS A 214 -16.97 -2.32 -13.97
N SER A 215 -16.98 -1.81 -15.20
CA SER A 215 -16.48 -2.52 -16.39
C SER A 215 -15.00 -2.31 -16.66
N THR A 216 -14.37 -1.31 -16.05
CA THR A 216 -12.98 -0.91 -16.32
C THR A 216 -12.07 -1.10 -15.12
N HIS A 217 -12.63 -1.14 -13.91
CA HIS A 217 -11.89 -1.22 -12.65
C HIS A 217 -12.46 -2.29 -11.74
N GLN A 218 -11.63 -2.75 -10.81
CA GLN A 218 -12.03 -3.53 -9.65
C GLN A 218 -11.91 -2.69 -8.38
N LEU A 219 -12.80 -2.94 -7.43
CA LEU A 219 -12.65 -2.44 -6.06
C LEU A 219 -11.56 -3.23 -5.37
N VAL A 220 -10.72 -2.51 -4.63
CA VAL A 220 -9.72 -3.11 -3.74
C VAL A 220 -10.08 -2.69 -2.32
N PRO A 221 -10.82 -3.52 -1.56
CA PRO A 221 -11.13 -3.20 -0.18
C PRO A 221 -9.86 -3.15 0.67
N LEU A 222 -9.82 -2.22 1.64
CA LEU A 222 -8.77 -2.21 2.64
C LEU A 222 -8.79 -3.52 3.44
N ALA A 223 -7.62 -4.14 3.59
CA ALA A 223 -7.48 -5.43 4.24
C ALA A 223 -7.55 -5.34 5.79
N ALA A 224 -8.56 -4.68 6.34
CA ALA A 224 -8.65 -4.34 7.77
C ALA A 224 -9.39 -5.41 8.59
N MET A 225 -8.79 -5.82 9.72
CA MET A 225 -9.33 -6.79 10.67
C MET A 225 -9.41 -6.20 12.09
N ASP A 226 -10.40 -6.63 12.85
CA ASP A 226 -10.50 -6.33 14.28
C ASP A 226 -9.58 -7.26 15.12
N VAL A 227 -9.53 -7.02 16.42
CA VAL A 227 -8.70 -7.80 17.37
C VAL A 227 -9.08 -9.28 17.46
N SER A 228 -10.26 -9.66 16.98
CA SER A 228 -10.73 -11.05 16.92
C SER A 228 -10.44 -11.70 15.56
N GLY A 229 -9.81 -10.97 14.63
CA GLY A 229 -9.55 -11.42 13.27
C GLY A 229 -10.78 -11.32 12.35
N HIS A 230 -11.85 -10.63 12.75
CA HIS A 230 -12.98 -10.39 11.87
C HIS A 230 -12.73 -9.19 10.97
N GLN A 231 -13.15 -9.32 9.72
CA GLN A 231 -13.06 -8.25 8.74
C GLN A 231 -13.88 -7.04 9.17
N ILE A 232 -13.25 -5.86 9.13
CA ILE A 232 -13.94 -4.60 9.38
C ILE A 232 -14.74 -4.23 8.13
N SER A 233 -16.03 -3.98 8.30
CA SER A 233 -16.88 -3.49 7.21
C SER A 233 -16.40 -2.12 6.70
N PRO A 234 -16.47 -1.83 5.38
CA PRO A 234 -16.12 -0.51 4.85
C PRO A 234 -16.88 0.66 5.50
N TYR A 235 -18.13 0.43 5.93
CA TYR A 235 -18.92 1.39 6.71
C TYR A 235 -18.28 1.76 8.06
N ALA A 236 -17.46 0.87 8.61
CA ALA A 236 -16.85 1.00 9.92
C ALA A 236 -15.38 1.44 9.86
N TYR A 237 -14.73 1.50 8.69
CA TYR A 237 -13.30 1.86 8.58
C TYR A 237 -12.94 3.11 9.36
N ARG A 238 -13.65 4.22 9.15
CA ARG A 238 -13.37 5.46 9.90
C ARG A 238 -13.53 5.27 11.40
N ARG A 239 -14.64 4.70 11.84
CA ARG A 239 -14.94 4.52 13.26
C ARG A 239 -13.92 3.59 13.96
N CYS A 240 -13.44 2.57 13.26
CA CYS A 240 -12.59 1.52 13.84
C CYS A 240 -11.09 1.82 13.70
N LEU A 241 -10.67 2.58 12.69
CA LEU A 241 -9.26 2.84 12.40
C LEU A 241 -8.79 4.23 12.84
N GLN A 242 -9.68 5.23 12.92
CA GLN A 242 -9.30 6.56 13.37
C GLN A 242 -8.88 6.51 14.84
N ASP A 243 -7.70 7.07 15.17
CA ASP A 243 -7.10 7.04 16.53
C ASP A 243 -6.76 5.63 17.05
N ALA A 244 -6.73 4.63 16.16
CA ALA A 244 -6.44 3.26 16.54
C ALA A 244 -4.93 2.98 16.55
N ILE A 245 -4.53 2.06 17.42
CA ILE A 245 -3.23 1.38 17.32
C ILE A 245 -3.43 0.15 16.46
N ILE A 246 -2.73 0.07 15.33
CA ILE A 246 -2.87 -1.03 14.37
C ILE A 246 -1.53 -1.68 14.06
N GLU A 247 -1.58 -2.96 13.77
CA GLU A 247 -0.54 -3.63 12.98
C GLU A 247 -0.86 -3.38 11.51
N VAL A 248 0.09 -2.81 10.78
CA VAL A 248 -0.07 -2.49 9.36
C VAL A 248 0.96 -3.22 8.54
N HIS A 249 0.53 -3.73 7.39
CA HIS A 249 1.35 -4.40 6.40
C HIS A 249 1.24 -3.64 5.09
N PHE A 250 2.37 -3.25 4.50
CA PHE A 250 2.38 -2.39 3.31
C PHE A 250 3.63 -2.59 2.46
N THR A 251 3.52 -2.24 1.18
CA THR A 251 4.67 -2.14 0.28
C THR A 251 5.17 -0.71 0.23
N PHE A 252 6.47 -0.53 0.08
CA PHE A 252 7.07 0.80 -0.01
C PHE A 252 7.37 1.17 -1.47
N SER A 253 6.83 2.30 -1.94
CA SER A 253 7.10 2.85 -3.27
C SER A 253 7.64 4.28 -3.19
N HIS A 254 8.55 4.63 -4.09
CA HIS A 254 9.09 5.97 -4.23
C HIS A 254 8.93 6.46 -5.68
N TRP A 255 8.50 7.72 -5.86
CA TRP A 255 8.27 8.31 -7.17
C TRP A 255 9.18 9.52 -7.38
N GLY A 256 9.79 9.61 -8.56
CA GLY A 256 10.54 10.79 -8.99
C GLY A 256 9.61 11.97 -9.22
N ILE A 257 9.78 13.05 -8.46
CA ILE A 257 9.13 14.33 -8.74
C ILE A 257 10.22 15.25 -9.28
N ALA A 258 10.11 15.59 -10.58
CA ALA A 258 11.04 16.46 -11.29
C ALA A 258 10.58 17.93 -11.22
#